data_AF-A0A2V7RZW6-F1
#
_entry.id   AF-A0A2V7RZW6-F1
#
_cell.length_a   1.000
_cell.length_b   1.000
_cell.length_c   1.000
_cell.angle_alpha   90.00
_cell.angle_beta   90.00
_cell.angle_gamma   90.00
#
_symmetry.space_group_name_H-M   'P 1'
#
loop_
_entity.id
_entity.type
_entity.pdbx_description
1 polymer ?
#
loop_
_entity_poly.entity_id
_entity_poly.type
_entity_poly.pdbx_seq_one_letter_code
_entity_poly.pdbx_strand_id
1 'polypeptide(L)'
;MRARDSHLRGRDTQHPRRRRARRLSGVDAPPRSLRRGGWAFVRRVGRRRAGWSRRVTTDPSPSARDAALDTLGRYRQQIEQLDRDLVSLLAKRVALSKEIGAMKRVAGLPTLDPAREAEVIRRAAALARDASLNDEKVRDIFWHVIGLSRAVQVDE
;
A
#
# COMPACT_ATOMS: atom_id res chain seq x y z
N MET A 1 15.19 54.52 36.62
CA MET A 1 14.11 54.84 35.66
C MET A 1 13.79 53.55 34.91
N ARG A 2 12.70 52.80 35.12
CA ARG A 2 11.25 53.09 34.91
C ARG A 2 11.05 53.89 33.61
N ALA A 3 10.25 53.50 32.61
CA ALA A 3 9.05 52.66 32.55
C ALA A 3 8.91 52.06 31.11
N ARG A 4 8.33 50.86 30.91
CA ARG A 4 6.93 50.58 30.45
C ARG A 4 6.60 51.23 29.10
N ASP A 5 6.08 50.57 28.07
CA ASP A 5 4.83 49.78 27.94
C ASP A 5 4.77 49.31 26.46
N SER A 6 3.84 48.51 25.93
CA SER A 6 3.21 47.24 26.30
C SER A 6 2.29 46.88 25.10
N HIS A 7 1.81 45.64 25.05
CA HIS A 7 0.76 45.09 24.15
C HIS A 7 1.32 44.59 22.79
N LEU A 8 1.22 43.29 22.47
CA LEU A 8 -0.01 42.65 22.01
C LEU A 8 -0.27 41.28 22.67
N ARG A 9 -1.52 41.08 23.08
CA ARG A 9 -2.11 39.78 23.43
C ARG A 9 -2.66 39.16 22.14
N GLY A 10 -2.38 37.89 21.92
CA GLY A 10 -3.07 37.04 20.95
C GLY A 10 -2.99 35.60 21.43
N ARG A 11 -4.05 35.15 22.10
CA ARG A 11 -4.19 33.79 22.63
C ARG A 11 -4.60 32.89 21.48
N ASP A 12 -3.72 31.99 21.05
CA ASP A 12 -4.14 30.86 20.22
C ASP A 12 -4.24 29.59 21.04
N THR A 13 -5.48 29.15 21.10
CA THR A 13 -6.05 28.04 21.84
C THR A 13 -5.46 26.71 21.40
N GLN A 14 -4.80 26.02 22.33
CA GLN A 14 -4.54 24.58 22.22
C GLN A 14 -5.88 23.84 22.19
N HIS A 15 -6.21 23.25 21.05
CA HIS A 15 -7.42 22.44 20.87
C HIS A 15 -7.02 20.96 20.79
N PRO A 16 -7.20 20.16 21.86
CA PRO A 16 -6.91 18.74 21.78
C PRO A 16 -8.01 18.03 20.98
N ARG A 17 -7.66 17.53 19.78
CA ARG A 17 -8.54 16.69 18.97
C ARG A 17 -8.89 15.41 19.72
N ARG A 18 -10.16 15.31 20.10
CA ARG A 18 -10.82 14.15 20.70
C ARG A 18 -10.62 12.89 19.83
N ARG A 19 -9.78 11.95 20.27
CA ARG A 19 -9.80 10.57 19.76
C ARG A 19 -10.97 9.82 20.40
N ARG A 20 -12.02 9.56 19.62
CA ARG A 20 -13.09 8.62 19.98
C ARG A 20 -12.51 7.20 20.01
N ALA A 21 -12.22 6.68 21.20
CA ALA A 21 -11.99 5.26 21.39
C ALA A 21 -13.35 4.54 21.43
N ARG A 22 -13.75 3.92 20.31
CA ARG A 22 -14.80 2.90 20.30
C ARG A 22 -14.23 1.62 20.94
N ARG A 23 -14.37 1.49 22.26
CA ARG A 23 -14.34 0.18 22.92
C ARG A 23 -15.72 -0.46 22.71
N LEU A 24 -15.81 -1.44 21.83
CA LEU A 24 -16.90 -2.42 21.86
C LEU A 24 -16.41 -3.61 22.67
N SER A 25 -16.41 -3.45 23.99
CA SER A 25 -16.44 -4.55 24.94
C SER A 25 -17.89 -4.68 25.40
N GLY A 26 -18.57 -5.73 24.95
CA GLY A 26 -19.98 -5.95 25.25
C GLY A 26 -20.47 -7.25 24.63
N VAL A 27 -20.00 -8.38 25.16
CA VAL A 27 -20.84 -9.59 25.16
C VAL A 27 -21.81 -9.36 26.32
N ASP A 28 -22.89 -8.65 26.05
CA ASP A 28 -23.93 -8.39 27.04
C ASP A 28 -24.76 -9.67 27.20
N ALA A 29 -24.70 -10.25 28.40
CA ALA A 29 -25.62 -11.29 28.81
C ALA A 29 -27.06 -10.73 28.82
N PRO A 30 -28.07 -11.46 28.31
CA PRO A 30 -29.42 -10.93 28.22
C PRO A 30 -30.02 -10.66 29.62
N PRO A 31 -30.84 -9.61 29.77
CA PRO A 31 -31.40 -9.21 31.06
C PRO A 31 -32.34 -10.24 31.68
N ARG A 32 -32.37 -10.28 33.01
CA ARG A 32 -33.03 -11.26 33.89
C ARG A 32 -34.58 -11.27 33.86
N SER A 33 -35.22 -10.53 32.96
CA SER A 33 -36.69 -10.41 32.88
C SER A 33 -37.37 -11.37 31.89
N LEU A 34 -36.61 -12.26 31.22
CA LEU A 34 -37.15 -13.36 30.40
C LEU A 34 -37.13 -14.72 31.13
N ARG A 35 -37.32 -14.71 32.46
CA ARG A 35 -37.71 -15.89 33.25
C ARG A 35 -39.19 -15.78 33.62
N ARG A 36 -40.07 -16.12 32.68
CA ARG A 36 -41.43 -16.58 32.97
C ARG A 36 -42.02 -17.18 31.70
N GLY A 37 -42.05 -18.51 31.65
CA GLY A 37 -42.73 -19.29 30.62
C GLY A 37 -41.88 -20.40 30.00
N GLY A 38 -41.81 -21.55 30.67
CA GLY A 38 -41.70 -22.84 29.98
C GLY A 38 -40.30 -23.36 29.64
N TRP A 39 -39.46 -23.62 30.65
CA TRP A 39 -38.45 -24.68 30.55
C TRP A 39 -38.98 -25.91 31.28
N ALA A 40 -39.83 -26.67 30.59
CA ALA A 40 -40.28 -27.99 30.99
C ALA A 40 -39.91 -28.99 29.89
N PHE A 41 -38.94 -29.82 30.24
CA PHE A 41 -38.70 -31.20 29.81
C PHE A 41 -39.80 -31.86 28.96
N VAL A 42 -39.42 -32.51 27.85
CA VAL A 42 -39.68 -33.93 27.48
C VAL A 42 -39.56 -34.12 25.96
N ARG A 43 -38.82 -35.17 25.58
CA ARG A 43 -38.68 -35.78 24.25
C ARG A 43 -40.03 -36.04 23.57
N ARG A 44 -40.11 -35.88 22.25
CA ARG A 44 -40.53 -36.91 21.25
C ARG A 44 -41.27 -36.32 20.04
N VAL A 45 -40.71 -36.63 18.86
CA VAL A 45 -41.28 -36.69 17.50
C VAL A 45 -41.61 -35.37 16.78
N GLY A 46 -40.73 -35.04 15.84
CA GLY A 46 -41.12 -34.80 14.45
C GLY A 46 -41.82 -33.48 14.12
N ARG A 47 -41.06 -32.41 13.93
CA ARG A 47 -41.38 -31.38 12.92
C ARG A 47 -40.12 -30.91 12.22
N ARG A 48 -40.02 -31.28 10.94
CA ARG A 48 -39.01 -30.80 9.99
C ARG A 48 -39.09 -29.27 9.93
N ARG A 49 -38.04 -28.56 10.36
CA ARG A 49 -37.85 -27.16 9.99
C ARG A 49 -37.05 -27.11 8.69
N ALA A 50 -37.74 -26.69 7.65
CA ALA A 50 -37.17 -26.29 6.37
C ALA A 50 -36.16 -25.15 6.55
N GLY A 51 -35.14 -25.12 5.70
CA GLY A 51 -34.61 -23.86 5.20
C GLY A 51 -33.25 -23.37 5.70
N TRP A 52 -32.41 -24.21 6.33
CA TRP A 52 -30.98 -23.89 6.41
C TRP A 52 -30.24 -24.66 5.32
N SER A 53 -30.25 -24.09 4.11
CA SER A 53 -29.36 -24.51 3.03
C SER A 53 -27.94 -24.35 3.54
N ARG A 54 -27.38 -25.45 4.04
CA ARG A 54 -25.94 -25.59 4.30
C ARG A 54 -25.27 -25.17 3.00
N ARG A 55 -24.62 -23.99 2.98
CA ARG A 55 -23.65 -23.71 1.93
C ARG A 55 -22.66 -24.85 2.03
N VAL A 56 -22.71 -25.76 1.08
CA VAL A 56 -21.64 -26.72 0.86
C VAL A 56 -20.48 -25.86 0.41
N THR A 57 -19.70 -25.35 1.38
CA THR A 57 -18.32 -24.98 1.09
C THR A 57 -17.65 -26.32 0.87
N THR A 58 -17.64 -26.82 -0.37
CA THR A 58 -16.74 -27.90 -0.74
C THR A 58 -15.35 -27.37 -0.46
N ASP A 59 -14.78 -27.78 0.67
CA ASP A 59 -13.35 -27.62 0.89
C ASP A 59 -12.63 -28.24 -0.30
N PRO A 60 -11.63 -27.55 -0.89
CA PRO A 60 -10.87 -28.11 -1.98
C PRO A 60 -10.28 -29.44 -1.52
N SER A 61 -10.38 -30.47 -2.37
CA SER A 61 -9.69 -31.75 -2.15
C SER A 61 -8.24 -31.48 -1.74
N PRO A 62 -7.66 -32.21 -0.77
CA PRO A 62 -6.26 -32.05 -0.36
C PRO A 62 -5.30 -31.99 -1.56
N SER A 63 -5.52 -32.83 -2.58
CA SER A 63 -4.74 -32.83 -3.83
C SER A 63 -4.84 -31.53 -4.65
N ALA A 64 -6.01 -30.89 -4.68
CA ALA A 64 -6.20 -29.62 -5.39
C ALA A 64 -5.54 -28.46 -4.64
N ARG A 65 -5.52 -28.52 -3.30
CA ARG A 65 -4.82 -27.55 -2.47
C ARG A 65 -3.31 -27.63 -2.68
N ASP A 66 -2.74 -28.84 -2.66
CA ASP A 66 -1.31 -29.04 -2.84
C ASP A 66 -0.84 -28.58 -4.23
N ALA A 67 -1.59 -28.93 -5.29
CA ALA A 67 -1.31 -28.44 -6.65
C ALA A 67 -1.38 -26.90 -6.78
N ALA A 68 -2.29 -26.26 -6.03
CA ALA A 68 -2.38 -24.81 -5.99
C ALA A 68 -1.19 -24.17 -5.24
N LEU A 69 -0.72 -24.79 -4.16
CA LEU A 69 0.46 -24.35 -3.42
C LEU A 69 1.74 -24.47 -4.27
N ASP A 70 1.90 -25.57 -5.00
CA ASP A 70 3.02 -25.77 -5.91
C ASP A 70 3.02 -24.74 -7.04
N THR A 71 1.86 -24.45 -7.62
CA THR A 71 1.71 -23.43 -8.66
C THR A 71 2.00 -22.02 -8.13
N LEU A 72 1.53 -21.70 -6.93
CA LEU A 72 1.87 -20.45 -6.25
C LEU A 72 3.39 -20.33 -6.02
N GLY A 73 4.04 -21.41 -5.60
CA GLY A 73 5.48 -21.48 -5.42
C GLY A 73 6.23 -21.15 -6.72
N ARG A 74 5.83 -21.77 -7.84
CA ARG A 74 6.43 -21.49 -9.16
C ARG A 74 6.26 -20.04 -9.59
N TYR A 75 5.08 -19.44 -9.41
CA TYR A 75 4.87 -18.04 -9.75
C TYR A 75 5.69 -17.08 -8.88
N ARG A 76 5.88 -17.39 -7.59
CA ARG A 76 6.75 -16.60 -6.73
C ARG A 76 8.21 -16.63 -7.20
N GLN A 77 8.71 -17.80 -7.60
CA GLN A 77 10.06 -17.92 -8.17
C GLN A 77 10.22 -17.11 -9.46
N GLN A 78 9.19 -17.07 -10.30
CA GLN A 78 9.19 -16.24 -11.51
C GLN A 78 9.22 -14.74 -11.16
N ILE A 79 8.46 -14.30 -10.17
CA ILE A 79 8.48 -12.91 -9.68
C ILE A 79 9.87 -12.56 -9.13
N GLU A 80 10.46 -13.43 -8.30
CA GLU A 80 11.81 -13.21 -7.79
C GLU A 80 12.86 -13.08 -8.90
N GLN A 81 12.69 -13.81 -10.01
CA GLN A 81 13.56 -13.65 -11.17
C GLN A 81 13.35 -12.30 -11.85
N LEU A 82 12.11 -11.87 -12.05
CA LEU A 82 11.81 -10.54 -12.59
C LEU A 82 12.37 -9.43 -11.70
N ASP A 83 12.32 -9.59 -10.38
CA ASP A 83 12.87 -8.61 -9.44
C ASP A 83 14.40 -8.47 -9.61
N ARG A 84 15.12 -9.58 -9.81
CA ARG A 84 16.55 -9.56 -10.13
C ARG A 84 16.82 -8.82 -11.44
N ASP A 85 16.00 -9.07 -12.45
CA ASP A 85 16.14 -8.42 -13.76
C ASP A 85 15.87 -6.91 -13.67
N LEU A 86 14.86 -6.49 -12.90
CA LEU A 86 14.57 -5.09 -12.63
C LEU A 86 15.75 -4.38 -11.95
N VAL A 87 16.36 -4.99 -10.93
CA VAL A 87 17.55 -4.43 -10.27
C VAL A 87 18.71 -4.31 -11.25
N SER A 88 18.93 -5.32 -12.10
CA SER A 88 19.98 -5.27 -13.13
C SER A 88 19.76 -4.12 -14.13
N LEU A 89 18.52 -3.90 -14.57
CA LEU A 89 18.16 -2.80 -15.48
C LEU A 89 18.36 -1.43 -14.81
N LEU A 90 18.01 -1.29 -13.54
CA LEU A 90 18.25 -0.08 -12.77
C LEU A 90 19.75 0.21 -12.66
N ALA A 91 20.58 -0.80 -12.36
CA ALA A 91 22.04 -0.64 -12.31
C ALA A 91 22.61 -0.15 -13.64
N LYS A 92 22.19 -0.73 -14.77
CA LYS A 92 22.59 -0.28 -16.11
C LYS A 92 22.20 1.17 -16.39
N ARG A 93 20.97 1.58 -16.01
CA ARG A 93 20.50 2.96 -16.17
C ARG A 93 21.33 3.94 -15.32
N VAL A 94 21.66 3.56 -14.09
CA VAL A 94 22.48 4.36 -13.18
C VAL A 94 23.89 4.54 -13.74
N ALA A 95 24.51 3.47 -14.26
CA ALA A 95 25.82 3.55 -14.92
C ALA A 95 25.82 4.55 -16.09
N LEU A 96 24.82 4.49 -16.98
CA LEU A 96 24.67 5.49 -18.05
C LEU A 96 24.47 6.92 -17.51
N SER A 97 23.79 7.06 -16.38
CA SER A 97 23.57 8.38 -15.76
C SER A 97 24.87 8.96 -15.22
N LYS A 98 25.76 8.11 -14.68
CA LYS A 98 27.10 8.52 -14.23
C LYS A 98 27.93 9.08 -15.38
N GLU A 99 27.97 8.37 -16.51
CA GLU A 99 28.67 8.83 -17.72
C GLU A 99 28.11 10.16 -18.24
N ILE A 100 26.78 10.32 -18.26
CA ILE A 100 26.13 11.59 -18.62
C ILE A 100 26.53 12.71 -17.65
N GLY A 101 26.62 12.42 -16.34
CA GLY A 101 27.10 13.37 -15.33
C GLY A 101 28.51 13.87 -15.64
N ALA A 102 29.44 12.96 -15.94
CA ALA A 102 30.80 13.31 -16.34
C ALA A 102 30.83 14.19 -17.60
N MET A 103 30.05 13.86 -18.62
CA MET A 103 29.93 14.67 -19.84
C MET A 103 29.35 16.08 -19.56
N LYS A 104 28.32 16.17 -18.72
CA LYS A 104 27.71 17.45 -18.32
C LYS A 104 28.72 18.33 -17.58
N ARG A 105 29.52 17.76 -16.68
CA ARG A 105 30.59 18.49 -15.97
C ARG A 105 31.61 19.07 -16.93
N VAL A 106 32.08 18.28 -17.90
CA VAL A 106 33.00 18.75 -18.96
C VAL A 106 32.37 19.88 -19.78
N ALA A 107 31.07 19.79 -20.07
CA ALA A 107 30.33 20.79 -20.82
C ALA A 107 29.84 22.00 -19.98
N GLY A 108 30.09 22.03 -18.67
CA GLY A 108 29.59 23.09 -17.78
C GLY A 108 28.07 23.12 -17.63
N LEU A 109 27.38 22.00 -17.87
CA LEU A 109 25.92 21.90 -17.82
C LEU A 109 25.43 21.45 -16.43
N PRO A 110 24.26 21.93 -15.98
CA PRO A 110 23.68 21.51 -14.72
C PRO A 110 23.19 20.05 -14.74
N THR A 111 23.31 19.38 -13.60
CA THR A 111 22.75 18.04 -13.40
C THR A 111 21.22 18.06 -13.46
N LEU A 112 20.60 19.07 -12.84
CA LEU A 112 19.15 19.27 -12.84
C LEU A 112 18.68 19.75 -14.22
N ASP A 113 17.82 18.97 -14.86
CA ASP A 113 17.19 19.30 -16.13
C ASP A 113 15.68 18.96 -16.06
N PRO A 114 14.85 19.91 -15.61
CA PRO A 114 13.41 19.67 -15.41
C PRO A 114 12.67 19.29 -16.70
N ALA A 115 13.09 19.85 -17.84
CA ALA A 115 12.49 19.55 -19.14
C ALA A 115 12.77 18.10 -19.52
N ARG A 116 14.01 17.63 -19.32
CA ARG A 116 14.36 16.22 -19.57
C ARG A 116 13.67 15.26 -18.61
N GLU A 117 13.54 15.63 -17.34
CA GLU A 117 12.82 14.82 -16.35
C GLU A 117 11.33 14.68 -16.70
N ALA A 118 10.68 15.78 -17.09
CA ALA A 118 9.27 15.76 -17.53
C ALA A 118 9.06 14.85 -18.76
N GLU A 119 10.01 14.86 -19.70
CA GLU A 119 9.99 13.97 -20.87
C GLU A 119 10.13 12.48 -20.49
N VAL A 120 10.98 12.15 -19.51
CA VAL A 120 11.08 10.77 -18.99
C VAL A 120 9.75 10.32 -18.39
N ILE A 121 9.10 11.18 -17.59
CA ILE A 121 7.80 10.87 -16.97
C ILE A 121 6.68 10.72 -18.01
N ARG A 122 6.64 11.59 -19.03
CA ARG A 122 5.67 11.46 -20.14
C ARG A 122 5.83 10.13 -20.88
N ARG A 123 7.07 9.72 -21.17
CA ARG A 123 7.35 8.43 -21.82
C ARG A 123 6.95 7.25 -20.94
N ALA A 124 7.27 7.29 -19.65
CA ALA A 124 6.89 6.24 -18.70
C ALA A 124 5.38 6.06 -18.62
N ALA A 125 4.62 7.16 -18.60
CA ALA A 125 3.17 7.12 -18.60
C ALA A 125 2.58 6.55 -19.90
N ALA A 126 3.19 6.84 -21.06
CA ALA A 126 2.77 6.24 -22.33
C ALA A 126 2.98 4.73 -22.32
N LEU A 127 4.19 4.27 -21.95
CA LEU A 127 4.51 2.85 -21.84
C LEU A 127 3.59 2.12 -20.83
N ALA A 128 3.22 2.78 -19.73
CA ALA A 128 2.29 2.22 -18.76
C ALA A 128 0.90 1.96 -19.38
N ARG A 129 0.37 2.93 -20.14
CA ARG A 129 -0.93 2.77 -20.81
C ARG A 129 -0.89 1.67 -21.86
N ASP A 130 0.18 1.60 -22.65
CA ASP A 130 0.35 0.55 -23.66
C ASP A 130 0.41 -0.85 -23.02
N ALA A 131 0.97 -0.94 -21.81
CA ALA A 131 1.03 -2.17 -21.01
C ALA A 131 -0.23 -2.42 -20.15
N SER A 132 -1.29 -1.61 -20.29
CA SER A 132 -2.51 -1.68 -19.45
C SER A 132 -2.24 -1.56 -17.94
N LEU A 133 -1.25 -0.77 -17.56
CA LEU A 133 -0.91 -0.44 -16.17
C LEU A 133 -1.49 0.92 -15.76
N ASN A 134 -1.66 1.13 -14.45
CA ASN A 134 -2.01 2.44 -13.90
C ASN A 134 -0.85 3.41 -14.12
N ASP A 135 -1.07 4.42 -14.97
CA ASP A 135 0.00 5.32 -15.40
C ASP A 135 0.50 6.25 -14.28
N GLU A 136 -0.36 6.70 -13.36
CA GLU A 136 0.03 7.46 -12.16
C GLU A 136 1.01 6.68 -11.29
N LYS A 137 0.72 5.39 -11.02
CA LYS A 137 1.63 4.53 -10.24
C LYS A 137 2.96 4.31 -10.93
N VAL A 138 2.98 4.19 -12.24
CA VAL A 138 4.24 4.08 -12.98
C VAL A 138 5.02 5.40 -12.95
N ARG A 139 4.36 6.56 -13.03
CA ARG A 139 5.02 7.87 -12.86
C ARG A 139 5.71 7.96 -11.50
N ASP A 140 5.05 7.54 -10.42
CA ASP A 140 5.63 7.54 -9.07
C ASP A 140 6.94 6.73 -9.00
N ILE A 141 6.93 5.52 -9.58
CA ILE A 141 8.13 4.68 -9.67
C ILE A 141 9.24 5.41 -10.44
N PHE A 142 8.91 5.99 -11.60
CA PHE A 142 9.90 6.66 -12.43
C PHE A 142 10.48 7.93 -11.79
N TRP A 143 9.74 8.61 -10.91
CA TRP A 143 10.33 9.68 -10.09
C TRP A 143 11.43 9.17 -9.17
N HIS A 144 11.25 8.00 -8.54
CA HIS A 144 12.31 7.37 -7.76
C HIS A 144 13.51 6.97 -8.65
N VAL A 145 13.25 6.44 -9.84
CA VAL A 145 14.31 6.08 -10.80
C VAL A 145 15.11 7.32 -11.26
N ILE A 146 14.45 8.45 -11.50
CA ILE A 146 15.11 9.74 -11.78
C ILE A 146 15.96 10.18 -10.59
N GLY A 147 15.42 10.08 -9.37
CA GLY A 147 16.14 10.39 -8.14
C GLY A 147 17.44 9.61 -7.99
N LEU A 148 17.38 8.29 -8.19
CA LEU A 148 18.57 7.40 -8.17
C LEU A 148 19.63 7.85 -9.19
N SER A 149 19.21 8.19 -10.41
CA SER A 149 20.12 8.65 -11.46
C SER A 149 20.74 10.02 -11.20
N ARG A 150 20.06 10.90 -10.47
CA ARG A 150 20.60 12.22 -10.11
C ARG A 150 21.67 12.11 -9.04
N ALA A 151 21.49 11.23 -8.06
CA ALA A 151 22.46 11.04 -6.99
C ALA A 151 23.87 10.77 -7.53
N VAL A 152 23.98 9.85 -8.50
CA VAL A 152 25.27 9.48 -9.10
C VAL A 152 25.85 10.51 -10.09
N GLN A 153 25.10 11.53 -10.47
CA GLN A 153 25.61 12.62 -11.32
C GLN A 153 26.22 13.76 -10.48
N VAL A 154 25.88 13.84 -9.20
CA VAL A 154 26.41 14.84 -8.27
C VAL A 154 27.65 14.30 -7.55
N ASP A 155 27.71 13.00 -7.31
CA ASP A 155 28.92 12.34 -6.83
C ASP A 155 30.01 12.33 -7.93
N GLU A 156 31.24 12.68 -7.54
CA GLU A 156 32.48 12.94 -8.33
C GLU A 156 32.70 14.38 -8.82
#